data_AF-A0A7J2RHJ3-F1
#
_entry.id   AF-A0A7J2RHJ3-F1
#
_cell.length_a   1.000
_cell.length_b   1.000
_cell.length_c   1.000
_cell.angle_alpha   90.00
_cell.angle_beta   90.00
_cell.angle_gamma   90.00
#
_symmetry.space_group_name_H-M   'P 1'
#
loop_
_entity.id
_entity.type
_entity.pdbx_description
1 polymer ?
#
loop_
_entity_poly.entity_id
_entity_poly.type
_entity_poly.pdbx_seq_one_letter_code
_entity_poly.pdbx_strand_id
1 'polypeptide(L)' 'MKYILIRDVTVNECSWLGQTYKKGDIVYSYGGATYGCISREGWAFTLIEDKTPFFELPTNAVKRYEPEES' A
#
# COMPACT_ATOMS: atom_id res chain seq x y z
N MET A 1 7.46 6.65 4.33
CA MET A 1 6.65 7.68 3.63
C MET A 1 5.18 7.29 3.70
N LYS A 2 4.29 8.22 4.05
CA LYS A 2 2.86 7.98 4.21
C LYS A 2 2.09 8.13 2.89
N TYR A 3 1.16 7.22 2.64
CA TYR A 3 0.28 7.18 1.47
C TYR A 3 -1.17 6.97 1.93
N ILE A 4 -2.11 7.27 1.04
CA ILE A 4 -3.54 7.04 1.24
C ILE A 4 -4.12 6.31 0.03
N LEU A 5 -5.00 5.34 0.28
CA LEU A 5 -5.73 4.66 -0.78
C LEU A 5 -6.78 5.60 -1.39
N ILE A 6 -6.82 5.68 -2.73
CA ILE A 6 -7.77 6.52 -3.48
C ILE A 6 -8.98 5.74 -4.01
N ARG A 7 -8.94 4.42 -3.90
CA ARG A 7 -10.01 3.47 -4.23
C ARG A 7 -9.89 2.23 -3.36
N ASP A 8 -10.94 1.42 -3.33
CA ASP A 8 -10.87 0.09 -2.71
C ASP A 8 -9.91 -0.81 -3.49
N VAL A 9 -9.18 -1.66 -2.76
CA VAL A 9 -8.35 -2.74 -3.30
C VAL A 9 -8.85 -4.04 -2.68
N THR A 10 -9.42 -4.91 -3.50
CA THR A 10 -10.11 -6.11 -3.04
C THR A 10 -9.23 -7.35 -3.17
N VAL A 11 -9.54 -8.38 -2.40
CA VAL A 11 -8.89 -9.70 -2.50
C VAL A 11 -9.10 -10.38 -3.86
N ASN A 12 -10.15 -10.01 -4.60
CA ASN A 12 -10.40 -10.54 -5.95
C ASN A 12 -9.46 -9.93 -7.00
N GLU A 13 -9.08 -8.66 -6.82
CA GLU A 13 -8.10 -7.97 -7.67
C GLU A 13 -6.67 -8.37 -7.30
N CYS A 14 -6.40 -8.48 -6.00
CA CYS A 14 -5.08 -8.81 -5.46
C CYS A 14 -5.21 -10.01 -4.50
N SER A 15 -5.12 -11.23 -5.06
CA SER A 15 -5.35 -12.49 -4.32
C SER A 15 -4.33 -12.79 -3.22
N TRP A 16 -3.18 -12.10 -3.23
CA TRP A 16 -2.18 -12.17 -2.16
C TRP A 16 -2.57 -11.36 -0.91
N LEU A 17 -3.59 -10.50 -1.00
CA LEU A 17 -4.07 -9.75 0.16
C LEU A 17 -4.97 -10.63 1.02
N GLY A 18 -4.76 -10.61 2.33
CA GLY A 18 -5.63 -11.28 3.30
C GLY A 18 -6.95 -10.55 3.59
N GLN A 19 -7.11 -9.32 3.09
CA GLN A 19 -8.29 -8.47 3.32
C GLN A 19 -8.48 -7.43 2.22
N THR A 20 -9.69 -6.87 2.15
CA THR A 20 -9.97 -5.68 1.33
C THR A 20 -9.50 -4.44 2.06
N TYR A 21 -8.72 -3.60 1.39
CA TYR A 21 -8.38 -2.27 1.86
C TYR A 21 -9.31 -1.23 1.24
N LYS A 22 -9.74 -0.26 2.04
CA LYS A 22 -10.75 0.72 1.67
C LYS A 22 -10.13 2.04 1.24
N LYS A 23 -10.83 2.73 0.34
CA LYS A 23 -10.51 4.12 0.02
C LYS A 23 -10.42 4.93 1.31
N GLY A 24 -9.34 5.70 1.46
CA GLY A 24 -9.05 6.50 2.63
C GLY A 24 -8.11 5.84 3.64
N ASP A 25 -7.86 4.53 3.52
CA ASP A 25 -6.91 3.83 4.39
C ASP A 25 -5.51 4.40 4.24
N ILE A 26 -4.80 4.52 5.36
CA ILE A 26 -3.42 4.97 5.42
C ILE A 26 -2.49 3.76 5.36
N VAL A 27 -1.47 3.86 4.52
CA VAL A 27 -0.38 2.88 4.42
C VAL A 27 0.96 3.60 4.33
N TYR A 28 2.04 2.88 4.59
CA TYR A 28 3.40 3.41 4.59
C TYR A 28 4.26 2.65 3.59
N SER A 29 5.04 3.37 2.80
CA SER A 29 6.02 2.77 1.87
C SER A 29 6.97 1.85 2.65
N TYR A 30 7.11 0.61 2.21
CA TYR A 30 8.11 -0.30 2.77
C TYR A 30 9.44 -0.15 2.03
N GLY A 31 10.49 0.27 2.75
CA GLY A 31 11.82 0.52 2.18
C GLY A 31 12.80 -0.65 2.29
N GLY A 32 12.39 -1.78 2.88
CA GLY A 32 13.25 -2.96 3.04
C GLY A 32 13.36 -3.82 1.77
N ALA A 33 14.21 -4.84 1.82
CA ALA A 33 14.32 -5.81 0.73
C ALA A 33 13.01 -6.61 0.56
N THR A 34 12.52 -6.67 -0.68
CA THR A 34 11.27 -7.38 -1.03
C THR A 34 11.50 -8.71 -1.74
N TYR A 35 12.75 -9.04 -2.06
CA TYR A 35 13.17 -10.33 -2.63
C TYR A 35 12.35 -10.79 -3.85
N GLY A 36 11.89 -9.85 -4.68
CA GLY A 36 11.10 -10.15 -5.89
C GLY A 36 9.61 -10.38 -5.63
N CYS A 37 9.09 -10.12 -4.42
CA CYS A 37 7.68 -10.24 -4.09
C CYS A 37 6.78 -9.12 -4.65
N ILE A 38 7.34 -8.10 -5.29
CA ILE A 38 6.60 -6.94 -5.82
C ILE A 38 6.63 -6.98 -7.33
N SER A 39 5.46 -6.91 -7.97
CA SER A 39 5.34 -6.83 -9.42
C SER A 39 5.82 -5.48 -9.98
N ARG A 40 5.82 -5.36 -11.31
CA ARG A 40 6.18 -4.09 -11.98
C ARG A 40 5.13 -2.99 -11.79
N GLU A 41 3.88 -3.35 -11.50
CA GLU A 41 2.74 -2.44 -11.48
C GLU A 41 2.32 -2.06 -10.05
N GLY A 42 2.96 -2.65 -9.03
CA GLY A 42 2.71 -2.37 -7.63
C GLY A 42 3.92 -1.82 -6.88
N TRP A 43 3.66 -1.37 -5.66
CA TRP A 43 4.66 -0.92 -4.70
C TRP A 43 4.47 -1.64 -3.36
N ALA A 44 5.56 -1.74 -2.60
CA ALA A 44 5.56 -2.36 -1.28
C ALA A 44 5.06 -1.38 -0.21
N PHE A 45 4.12 -1.84 0.60
CA PHE A 45 3.54 -1.08 1.70
C PHE A 45 3.48 -1.90 3.00
N THR A 46 3.38 -1.19 4.12
CA THR A 46 3.14 -1.73 5.45
C THR A 46 2.06 -0.90 6.15
N LEU A 47 1.39 -1.49 7.14
CA LEU A 47 0.38 -0.79 7.94
C LEU A 47 1.00 0.05 9.06
N ILE A 48 2.23 -0.24 9.45
CA ILE A 48 2.95 0.48 10.50
C ILE A 48 4.30 0.92 9.92
N GLU A 49 4.59 2.21 10.03
CA GLU A 49 5.83 2.81 9.52
C GLU A 49 7.07 2.01 9.96
N ASP A 50 7.91 1.67 8.98
CA ASP A 50 9.15 0.90 9.14
C ASP A 50 9.00 -0.47 9.85
N LYS A 51 7.82 -1.08 9.78
CA LYS A 51 7.57 -2.45 10.30
C LYS A 51 7.17 -3.43 9.20
N THR A 52 7.34 -4.71 9.52
CA THR A 52 6.80 -5.86 8.78
C THR A 52 5.52 -6.36 9.45
N PRO A 53 4.66 -7.13 8.75
CA PRO A 53 4.78 -7.57 7.35
C PRO A 53 4.60 -6.43 6.34
N PHE A 54 5.11 -6.64 5.13
CA PHE A 54 4.80 -5.79 3.97
C PHE A 54 3.89 -6.54 2.99
N PHE A 55 3.21 -5.79 2.13
CA PHE A 55 2.36 -6.31 1.08
C PHE A 55 2.44 -5.40 -0.15
N GLU A 56 2.09 -5.95 -1.31
CA GLU A 56 2.01 -5.18 -2.55
C GLU A 56 0.63 -4.54 -2.71
N LEU A 57 0.60 -3.25 -3.07
CA LEU A 57 -0.60 -2.58 -3.59
C LEU A 57 -0.34 -2.04 -5.01
N PRO A 58 -1.36 -2.01 -5.89
CA PRO A 58 -1.25 -1.38 -7.20
C PRO A 58 -0.87 0.11 -7.08
N THR A 59 0.04 0.56 -7.94
CA THR A 59 0.49 1.96 -7.95
C THR A 59 -0.65 2.96 -8.20
N ASN A 60 -1.64 2.57 -9.00
CA ASN A 60 -2.83 3.38 -9.27
C ASN A 60 -3.88 3.38 -8.14
N ALA A 61 -3.64 2.66 -7.03
CA ALA A 61 -4.56 2.60 -5.90
C ALA A 61 -4.20 3.59 -4.78
N VAL A 62 -3.01 4.21 -4.85
CA VAL A 62 -2.45 5.02 -3.77
C VAL A 62 -1.97 6.38 -4.27
N LYS A 63 -2.02 7.38 -3.39
CA LYS A 63 -1.34 8.66 -3.58
C LYS A 63 -0.52 9.01 -2.34
N ARG A 64 0.52 9.83 -2.51
CA ARG A 64 1.27 10.37 -1.38
C ARG A 64 0.32 11.14 -0.47
N TYR A 65 0.42 10.93 0.84
CA TYR A 65 -0.38 11.67 1.80
C TYR A 65 0.21 13.08 1.95
N GLU A 66 -0.55 14.08 1.52
CA GLU A 66 -0.27 15.49 1.72
C GLU A 66 -1.27 15.99 2.77
N PRO A 67 -0.84 16.31 4.01
CA PRO A 67 -1.73 16.95 4.96
C PRO A 67 -2.13 18.31 4.39
N GLU A 68 -3.42 18.65 4.43
CA GLU A 68 -3.85 20.02 4.17
C GLU A 68 -3.18 20.93 5.21
N GLU A 69 -2.34 21.87 4.76
CA GLU A 69 -1.77 22.90 5.62
C GLU A 69 -2.94 23.63 6.30
N SER A 70 -3.03 23.51 7.63
CA SER A 70 -3.99 24.26 8.46
C SER A 70 -3.45 25.63 8.84
#